data_AF-S4NXY3-F1
#
_entry.id   AF-S4NXY3-F1
#
_cell.length_a   1.000
_cell.length_b   1.000
_cell.length_c   1.000
_cell.angle_alpha   90.00
_cell.angle_beta   90.00
_cell.angle_gamma   90.00
#
_symmetry.space_group_name_H-M   'P 1'
#
loop_
_entity.id
_entity.type
_entity.pdbx_description
1 polymer ?
#
loop_
_entity_poly.entity_id
_entity_poly.type
_entity_poly.pdbx_seq_one_letter_code
_entity_poly.pdbx_strand_id
1 'polypeptide(L)' 'DSANLSFQTFELKRRDSLELRTIQEYKLNNRICSCALTADGNILAMGLDSGDVVVWNVRNKRQLKLL' A
#
# COMPACT_ATOMS: atom_id res chain seq x y z
N ASP A 1 7.21 10.21 6.46
CA ASP A 1 6.23 11.24 6.11
C ASP A 1 5.35 11.50 7.33
N SER A 2 5.21 12.74 7.79
CA SER A 2 4.66 13.07 9.13
C SER A 2 3.17 12.78 9.30
N ALA A 3 2.46 12.42 8.23
CA ALA A 3 1.01 12.28 8.22
C ALA A 3 0.48 10.91 7.75
N ASN A 4 1.31 9.88 7.50
CA ASN A 4 0.88 8.57 6.96
C ASN A 4 -0.10 8.68 5.77
N LEU A 5 0.15 9.64 4.86
CA LEU A 5 -0.70 9.91 3.68
C LEU A 5 -0.28 9.09 2.45
N SER A 6 0.78 8.31 2.55
CA SER A 6 1.27 7.50 1.45
C SER A 6 1.47 6.04 1.84
N PHE A 7 1.33 5.16 0.86
CA PHE A 7 1.84 3.81 0.93
C PHE A 7 2.81 3.57 -0.23
N GLN A 8 3.76 2.68 0.00
CA GLN A 8 4.84 2.39 -0.92
C GLN A 8 4.88 0.89 -1.24
N THR A 9 5.24 0.57 -2.47
CA THR A 9 5.50 -0.80 -2.92
C THR A 9 6.99 -0.99 -3.14
N PHE A 10 7.51 -2.14 -2.73
CA PHE A 10 8.94 -2.45 -2.81
C PHE A 10 9.18 -3.74 -3.58
N GLU A 11 10.24 -3.75 -4.39
CA GLU A 11 10.85 -4.96 -4.91
C GLU A 11 11.88 -5.42 -3.87
N LEU A 12 11.72 -6.65 -3.38
CA LEU A 12 12.67 -7.27 -2.48
C LEU A 12 13.65 -8.13 -3.28
N LYS A 13 14.95 -7.81 -3.22
CA LYS A 13 16.01 -8.62 -3.80
C LYS A 13 16.88 -9.21 -2.71
N ARG A 14 17.20 -10.49 -2.88
CA ARG A 14 18.16 -11.21 -2.05
C ARG A 14 19.18 -11.86 -2.97
N ARG A 15 20.41 -11.32 -2.97
CA ARG A 15 21.57 -11.94 -3.62
C ARG A 15 22.60 -12.27 -2.54
N ASP A 16 23.30 -11.25 -2.04
CA ASP A 16 24.22 -11.37 -0.90
C ASP A 16 23.77 -10.57 0.32
N SER A 17 22.99 -9.51 0.11
CA SER A 17 22.33 -8.70 1.13
C SER A 17 20.83 -8.54 0.81
N LEU A 18 20.07 -8.09 1.81
CA LEU A 18 18.65 -7.76 1.64
C LEU A 18 18.54 -6.34 1.07
N GLU A 19 18.07 -6.22 -0.17
CA GLU A 19 17.85 -4.93 -0.83
C GLU A 19 16.35 -4.69 -1.03
N LEU A 20 15.89 -3.52 -0.63
CA LEU A 20 14.55 -3.02 -0.89
C LEU A 20 14.64 -1.88 -1.89
N ARG A 21 14.06 -2.07 -3.08
CA ARG A 21 13.94 -1.01 -4.07
C ARG A 21 12.50 -0.51 -4.09
N THR A 22 12.29 0.77 -3.84
CA THR A 22 10.98 1.39 -4.02
C THR A 22 10.57 1.30 -5.49
N ILE A 23 9.42 0.68 -5.74
CA ILE A 23 8.82 0.58 -7.07
C ILE A 23 7.96 1.82 -7.33
N GLN A 24 7.09 2.13 -6.37
CA GLN A 24 6.12 3.22 -6.51
C GLN A 24 5.64 3.70 -5.15
N GLU A 25 5.39 5.00 -5.07
CA GLU A 25 4.71 5.67 -3.96
C GLU A 25 3.34 6.16 -4.45
N TYR A 26 2.33 5.97 -3.62
CA TYR A 26 0.97 6.44 -3.88
C TYR A 26 0.54 7.33 -2.74
N LYS A 27 0.01 8.51 -3.08
CA LYS A 27 -0.55 9.46 -2.12
C LYS A 27 -2.07 9.30 -2.06
N LEU A 28 -2.60 9.34 -0.85
CA LEU A 28 -4.02 9.38 -0.54
C LEU A 28 -4.36 10.75 0.05
N ASN A 29 -5.64 11.12 -0.03
CA ASN A 29 -6.12 12.40 0.46
C ASN A 29 -6.31 12.44 1.98
N ASN A 30 -6.39 11.26 2.61
CA ASN A 30 -6.66 11.08 4.03
C ASN A 30 -5.61 10.14 4.65
N ARG A 31 -5.45 10.21 5.96
CA ARG A 31 -4.39 9.48 6.69
C ARG A 31 -4.73 8.00 6.78
N ILE A 32 -3.76 7.16 6.44
CA ILE A 32 -3.89 5.71 6.63
C ILE A 32 -3.76 5.42 8.13
N CYS A 33 -4.81 4.83 8.70
CA CYS A 33 -4.87 4.46 10.12
C CYS A 33 -4.72 2.94 10.34
N SER A 34 -5.03 2.13 9.33
CA SER A 34 -4.90 0.66 9.38
C SER A 34 -4.67 0.07 7.99
N CYS A 35 -4.08 -1.12 7.92
CA CYS A 35 -3.93 -1.86 6.68
C CYS A 35 -3.97 -3.38 6.89
N ALA A 36 -4.44 -4.10 5.88
CA ALA A 36 -4.44 -5.57 5.83
C ALA A 36 -4.18 -6.05 4.40
N LEU A 37 -3.26 -7.00 4.24
CA LEU A 37 -2.95 -7.64 2.96
C LEU A 37 -3.53 -9.04 2.95
N THR A 38 -4.15 -9.45 1.84
CA THR A 38 -4.60 -10.84 1.68
C THR A 38 -3.41 -11.80 1.68
N ALA A 39 -3.63 -13.05 2.12
CA ALA A 39 -2.56 -14.05 2.23
C ALA A 39 -1.83 -14.33 0.89
N ASP A 40 -2.53 -14.14 -0.23
CA ASP A 40 -1.97 -14.27 -1.58
C ASP A 40 -1.23 -13.01 -2.08
N GLY A 41 -1.23 -11.93 -1.28
CA GLY A 41 -0.57 -10.67 -1.58
C GLY A 41 -1.22 -9.82 -2.67
N ASN A 42 -2.39 -10.21 -3.20
CA ASN A 42 -2.99 -9.54 -4.36
C ASN A 42 -3.81 -8.31 -4.00
N ILE A 43 -4.40 -8.27 -2.80
CA ILE A 43 -5.32 -7.22 -2.36
C ILE A 43 -4.84 -6.61 -1.06
N LEU A 44 -4.71 -5.29 -1.06
CA LEU A 44 -4.42 -4.48 0.11
C LEU A 44 -5.66 -3.64 0.46
N ALA A 45 -6.18 -3.82 1.67
CA ALA A 45 -7.19 -2.95 2.25
C ALA A 45 -6.53 -1.93 3.17
N MET A 46 -6.93 -0.67 3.08
CA MET A 46 -6.44 0.42 3.93
C MET A 46 -7.64 1.20 4.48
N GLY A 47 -7.70 1.35 5.79
CA GLY A 47 -8.66 2.24 6.44
C GLY A 47 -8.07 3.64 6.56
N LEU A 48 -8.89 4.66 6.27
CA LEU A 48 -8.52 6.06 6.38
C LEU A 48 -9.17 6.70 7.62
N ASP A 49 -8.59 7.79 8.11
CA ASP A 49 -9.16 8.58 9.20
C ASP A 49 -10.47 9.31 8.83
N SER A 50 -10.75 9.44 7.53
CA SER A 50 -12.06 9.90 7.03
C SER A 50 -13.19 8.89 7.27
N GLY A 51 -12.87 7.64 7.60
CA GLY A 51 -13.82 6.53 7.66
C GLY A 51 -13.90 5.71 6.37
N ASP A 52 -13.29 6.19 5.28
CA ASP A 52 -13.27 5.48 4.00
C ASP A 52 -12.34 4.26 4.05
N VAL A 53 -12.64 3.27 3.19
CA VAL A 53 -11.74 2.13 2.93
C VAL A 53 -11.28 2.11 1.48
N VAL A 54 -9.96 2.10 1.29
CA VAL A 54 -9.35 1.92 -0.03
C VAL A 54 -9.01 0.45 -0.24
N VAL A 55 -9.53 -0.12 -1.32
CA VAL A 55 -9.18 -1.47 -1.78
C VAL A 55 -8.25 -1.34 -2.98
N TRP A 56 -7.05 -1.91 -2.85
CA TRP A 56 -5.98 -1.79 -3.84
C TRP A 56 -5.59 -3.15 -4.41
N ASN A 57 -5.43 -3.23 -5.74
CA ASN A 57 -4.84 -4.37 -6.41
C ASN A 57 -3.32 -4.17 -6.51
N VAL A 58 -2.58 -4.97 -5.73
CA VAL A 58 -1.12 -4.86 -5.63
C VAL A 58 -0.44 -5.24 -6.95
N ARG A 59 -0.85 -6.37 -7.54
CA ARG A 59 -0.23 -6.92 -8.76
C ARG A 59 -0.41 -6.01 -9.97
N ASN A 60 -1.63 -5.51 -10.15
CA ASN A 60 -2.00 -4.64 -11.26
C ASN A 60 -1.77 -3.16 -10.96
N LYS A 61 -1.24 -2.81 -9.77
CA LYS A 61 -0.84 -1.46 -9.38
C LYS A 61 -1.97 -0.43 -9.54
N ARG A 62 -3.19 -0.78 -9.13
CA ARG A 62 -4.36 0.10 -9.28
C ARG A 62 -5.33 0.01 -8.12
N GLN A 63 -6.02 1.11 -7.84
CA GLN A 63 -7.17 1.13 -6.94
C GLN A 63 -8.31 0.32 -7.57
N LEU A 64 -8.94 -0.54 -6.77
CA LEU A 64 -10.14 -1.27 -7.14
C LEU A 64 -11.40 -0.54 -6.68
N LYS A 65 -11.39 -0.01 -5.45
CA LYS A 65 -12.56 0.63 -4.87
C LYS A 65 -12.20 1.62 -3.77
N LEU A 66 -13.04 2.64 -3.65
CA LEU A 66 -13.18 3.50 -2.47
C LEU A 66 -14.58 3.22 -1.90
N LEU A 67 -14.65 2.90 -0.62
CA LEU A 67 -15.87 2.58 0.12
C LEU A 67 -16.12 3.64 1.18
#